data_AF-A0A0W0EUL1-F1
#
_entry.id   AF-A0A0W0EUL1-F1
#
_cell.length_a   1.000
_cell.length_b   1.000
_cell.length_c   1.000
_cell.angle_alpha   90.00
_cell.angle_beta   90.00
_cell.angle_gamma   90.00
#
_symmetry.space_group_name_H-M   'P 1'
#
loop_
_entity.id
_entity.type
_entity.pdbx_description
1 polymer ?
#
loop_
_entity_poly.entity_id
_entity_poly.type
_entity_poly.pdbx_seq_one_letter_code
_entity_poly.pdbx_strand_id
1 'polypeptide(L)'
;MPSSQRLTDFHIIFFDVYATLIDWETGIYDAMKPLLSRYPVSSNWTLKQAIEEFTAIEVPLVQEHPHLPYRDLLAKTHELLEEKLHRESGDQASIGPDDGDVDRHTKFGQSIKNWPVFPDTIDALRTLAKHYKLCVLSNVDRESFAHTLAQLSDDTAHPELYQPPTPTDESKYWFPRSVSTESKSPFTLIITAQDVGSYKPAGRGYDVALDTAKTDPHFDDGKREVLWVAQSLFGDIDPVSKLGVKSVWIERKGSVMGYNGEHAYSWKFDTLGEFAEAVEKEARSFGAEHV
;
A
#
# COMPACT_ATOMS: atom_id res chain seq x y z
N MET A 1 -15.48 13.30 -26.98
CA MET A 1 -16.46 12.36 -26.38
C MET A 1 -15.85 11.87 -25.08
N PRO A 2 -16.53 11.90 -23.92
CA PRO A 2 -16.03 11.16 -22.76
C PRO A 2 -15.90 9.68 -23.19
N SER A 3 -14.78 9.03 -22.89
CA SER A 3 -14.56 7.65 -23.32
C SER A 3 -15.67 6.74 -22.78
N SER A 4 -16.29 5.95 -23.66
CA SER A 4 -17.35 4.97 -23.38
C SER A 4 -16.89 3.74 -22.57
N GLN A 5 -15.76 3.83 -21.87
CA GLN A 5 -15.18 2.72 -21.13
C GLN A 5 -15.89 2.55 -19.80
N ARG A 6 -16.09 1.30 -19.41
CA ARG A 6 -16.79 0.85 -18.22
C ARG A 6 -15.82 0.15 -17.27
N LEU A 7 -16.16 0.04 -15.99
CA LEU A 7 -15.29 -0.64 -15.01
C LEU A 7 -15.10 -2.13 -15.35
N THR A 8 -16.12 -2.75 -15.93
CA THR A 8 -16.16 -4.15 -16.37
C THR A 8 -15.44 -4.42 -17.69
N ASP A 9 -14.93 -3.37 -18.36
CA ASP A 9 -14.09 -3.54 -19.55
C ASP A 9 -12.63 -3.91 -19.19
N PHE A 10 -12.26 -3.83 -17.90
CA PHE A 10 -10.94 -4.22 -17.38
C PHE A 10 -10.96 -5.62 -16.75
N HIS A 11 -9.78 -6.24 -16.64
CA HIS A 11 -9.64 -7.60 -16.09
C HIS A 11 -8.56 -7.73 -15.04
N ILE A 12 -7.64 -6.78 -14.98
CA ILE A 12 -6.54 -6.77 -14.02
C ILE A 12 -6.60 -5.47 -13.23
N ILE A 13 -6.58 -5.56 -11.91
CA ILE A 13 -6.42 -4.40 -11.04
C ILE A 13 -5.02 -4.42 -10.43
N PHE A 14 -4.28 -3.32 -10.57
CA PHE A 14 -3.12 -3.06 -9.71
C PHE A 14 -3.49 -2.11 -8.59
N PHE A 15 -3.25 -2.55 -7.36
CA PHE A 15 -3.45 -1.79 -6.16
C PHE A 15 -2.16 -1.16 -5.65
N ASP A 16 -2.25 0.12 -5.31
CA ASP A 16 -1.53 0.63 -4.14
C ASP A 16 -2.12 0.04 -2.84
N VAL A 17 -1.33 -0.05 -1.77
CA VAL A 17 -1.74 -0.76 -0.54
C VAL A 17 -1.83 0.18 0.66
N TYR A 18 -0.78 0.91 0.99
CA TYR A 18 -0.75 1.79 2.16
C TYR A 18 -1.37 3.13 1.77
N ALA A 19 -2.48 3.49 2.43
CA ALA A 19 -3.44 4.56 2.12
C ALA A 19 -4.64 4.10 1.28
N THR A 20 -4.55 2.97 0.59
CA THR A 20 -5.66 2.46 -0.23
C THR A 20 -6.41 1.32 0.47
N LEU A 21 -5.67 0.31 0.93
CA LEU A 21 -6.17 -0.90 1.59
C LEU A 21 -5.90 -0.89 3.09
N ILE A 22 -4.73 -0.39 3.48
CA ILE A 22 -4.22 -0.26 4.85
C ILE A 22 -4.27 1.20 5.28
N ASP A 23 -4.81 1.45 6.47
CA ASP A 23 -4.80 2.75 7.15
C ASP A 23 -3.45 2.96 7.85
N TRP A 24 -2.47 3.33 7.03
CA TRP A 24 -1.10 3.58 7.50
C TRP A 24 -1.01 4.83 8.38
N GLU A 25 -1.87 5.84 8.22
CA GLU A 25 -1.82 7.06 9.03
C GLU A 25 -2.16 6.76 10.49
N THR A 26 -3.24 5.99 10.72
CA THR A 26 -3.57 5.50 12.07
C THR A 26 -2.47 4.58 12.58
N GLY A 27 -1.97 3.66 11.75
CA GLY A 27 -0.91 2.72 12.12
C GLY A 27 0.39 3.39 12.58
N ILE A 28 0.90 4.35 11.81
CA ILE A 28 2.08 5.15 12.15
C ILE A 28 1.82 6.01 13.37
N TYR A 29 0.68 6.71 13.44
CA TYR A 29 0.37 7.58 14.57
C TYR A 29 0.32 6.79 15.89
N ASP A 30 -0.37 5.66 15.92
CA ASP A 30 -0.44 4.79 17.10
C ASP A 30 0.93 4.25 17.51
N ALA A 31 1.75 3.87 16.54
CA ALA A 31 3.12 3.39 16.79
C ALA A 31 4.06 4.51 17.28
N MET A 32 3.83 5.77 16.92
CA MET A 32 4.64 6.92 17.37
C MET A 32 4.28 7.40 18.78
N LYS A 33 3.06 7.13 19.28
CA LYS A 33 2.60 7.64 20.60
C LYS A 33 3.61 7.45 21.75
N PRO A 34 4.30 6.31 21.89
CA PRO A 34 5.33 6.16 22.93
C PRO A 34 6.45 7.19 22.82
N LEU A 35 6.93 7.50 21.60
CA LEU A 35 7.92 8.55 21.37
C LEU A 35 7.34 9.93 21.69
N LEU A 36 6.18 10.26 21.13
CA LEU A 36 5.58 11.59 21.27
C LEU A 36 5.31 11.94 22.75
N SER A 37 4.93 10.96 23.56
CA SER A 37 4.69 11.17 25.00
C SER A 37 5.94 11.54 25.81
N ARG A 38 7.14 11.28 25.29
CA ARG A 38 8.42 11.55 25.99
C ARG A 38 8.83 13.01 25.98
N TYR A 39 8.29 13.79 25.03
CA TYR A 39 8.70 15.15 24.73
C TYR A 39 7.52 16.12 24.88
N PRO A 40 7.62 17.16 25.72
CA PRO A 40 6.52 18.11 25.92
C PRO A 40 6.05 18.81 24.64
N VAL A 41 6.96 19.04 23.68
CA VAL A 41 6.65 19.70 22.41
C VAL A 41 5.73 18.87 21.51
N SER A 42 5.70 17.55 21.69
CA SER A 42 4.92 16.62 20.86
C SER A 42 3.87 15.79 21.61
N SER A 43 3.84 15.86 22.94
CA SER A 43 2.93 15.05 23.77
C SER A 43 1.44 15.27 23.48
N ASN A 44 1.08 16.40 22.86
CA ASN A 44 -0.30 16.75 22.48
C ASN A 44 -0.49 16.88 20.96
N TRP A 45 0.45 16.38 20.15
CA TRP A 45 0.28 16.41 18.70
C TRP A 45 -0.97 15.63 18.29
N THR A 46 -1.74 16.24 17.39
CA THR A 46 -2.80 15.56 16.66
C THR A 46 -2.19 14.56 15.66
N LEU A 47 -3.01 13.61 15.17
CA LEU A 47 -2.60 12.71 14.08
C LEU A 47 -2.02 13.49 12.91
N LYS A 48 -2.72 14.55 12.49
CA LYS A 48 -2.28 15.41 11.39
C LYS A 48 -0.86 15.96 11.60
N GLN A 49 -0.61 16.59 12.76
CA GLN A 49 0.70 17.15 13.07
C GLN A 49 1.79 16.06 13.09
N ALA A 50 1.49 14.92 13.70
CA ALA A 50 2.45 13.83 13.77
C ALA A 50 2.79 13.24 12.39
N ILE A 51 1.81 13.11 11.49
CA ILE A 51 2.02 12.64 10.12
C ILE A 51 2.78 13.69 9.28
N GLU A 52 2.44 14.98 9.39
CA GLU A 52 3.16 16.05 8.69
C GLU A 52 4.64 16.08 9.10
N GLU A 53 4.93 15.94 10.39
CA GLU A 53 6.30 15.94 10.91
C GLU A 53 7.08 14.67 10.57
N PHE A 54 6.41 13.52 10.59
CA PHE A 54 7.01 12.26 10.17
C PHE A 54 7.37 12.28 8.67
N THR A 55 6.44 12.71 7.82
CA THR A 55 6.62 12.70 6.36
C THR A 55 7.62 13.76 5.88
N ALA A 56 7.78 14.87 6.61
CA ALA A 56 8.83 15.85 6.34
C ALA A 56 10.25 15.25 6.44
N ILE A 57 10.42 14.18 7.21
CA ILE A 57 11.68 13.44 7.37
C ILE A 57 11.72 12.23 6.41
N GLU A 58 10.63 11.49 6.30
CA GLU A 58 10.57 10.25 5.51
C GLU A 58 10.78 10.51 4.01
N VAL A 59 10.15 11.54 3.43
CA VAL A 59 10.17 11.78 1.99
C VAL A 59 11.60 11.99 1.45
N PRO A 60 12.46 12.83 2.06
CA PRO A 60 13.87 12.91 1.67
C PRO A 60 14.62 11.59 1.80
N LEU A 61 14.41 10.84 2.89
CA LEU A 61 15.08 9.55 3.11
C LEU A 61 14.76 8.52 2.03
N VAL A 62 13.50 8.45 1.59
CA VAL A 62 13.07 7.57 0.48
C VAL A 62 13.83 7.89 -0.81
N GLN A 63 14.10 9.18 -1.06
CA GLN A 63 14.85 9.62 -2.25
C GLN A 63 16.34 9.29 -2.14
N GLU A 64 16.93 9.44 -0.97
CA GLU A 64 18.35 9.18 -0.71
C GLU A 64 18.67 7.67 -0.63
N HIS A 65 17.71 6.86 -0.16
CA HIS A 65 17.89 5.44 0.12
C HIS A 65 16.84 4.55 -0.55
N PRO A 66 16.73 4.55 -1.90
CA PRO A 66 15.65 3.89 -2.63
C PRO A 66 15.67 2.35 -2.59
N HIS A 67 16.69 1.75 -1.97
CA HIS A 67 16.89 0.31 -1.85
C HIS A 67 16.77 -0.20 -0.41
N LEU A 68 16.64 0.71 0.57
CA LEU A 68 16.56 0.32 1.97
C LEU A 68 15.21 -0.38 2.20
N PRO A 69 15.15 -1.52 2.92
CA PRO A 69 13.89 -2.11 3.33
C PRO A 69 13.04 -1.09 4.07
N TYR A 70 11.73 -1.04 3.79
CA TYR A 70 10.90 0.06 4.27
C TYR A 70 10.81 0.08 5.80
N ARG A 71 10.80 -1.07 6.47
CA ARG A 71 10.90 -1.13 7.94
C ARG A 71 12.16 -0.45 8.50
N ASP A 72 13.28 -0.54 7.80
CA ASP A 72 14.55 0.05 8.25
C ASP A 72 14.54 1.56 7.97
N LEU A 73 13.88 1.96 6.87
CA LEU A 73 13.60 3.36 6.57
C LEU A 73 12.71 3.98 7.66
N LEU A 74 11.63 3.30 8.07
CA LEU A 74 10.75 3.73 9.16
C LEU A 74 11.52 3.87 10.48
N ALA A 75 12.40 2.91 10.81
CA ALA A 75 13.25 2.99 11.99
C ALA A 75 14.16 4.23 11.92
N LYS A 76 14.78 4.50 10.76
CA LYS A 76 15.63 5.69 10.57
C LYS A 76 14.83 6.99 10.66
N THR A 77 13.64 7.05 10.07
CA THR A 77 12.75 8.21 10.19
C THR A 77 12.41 8.50 11.65
N HIS A 78 12.10 7.46 12.43
CA HIS A 78 11.77 7.61 13.85
C HIS A 78 12.97 8.03 14.70
N GLU A 79 14.18 7.57 14.40
CA GLU A 79 15.42 8.04 15.04
C GLU A 79 15.59 9.55 14.80
N LEU A 80 15.50 10.01 13.54
CA LEU A 80 15.65 11.42 13.19
C LEU A 80 14.51 12.30 13.76
N LEU A 81 13.31 11.76 13.86
CA LEU A 81 12.20 12.45 14.53
C LEU A 81 12.50 12.63 16.03
N GLU A 82 13.02 11.60 16.71
CA GLU A 82 13.43 11.70 18.11
C GLU A 82 14.54 12.74 18.30
N GLU A 83 15.56 12.76 17.44
CA GLU A 83 16.61 13.78 17.47
C GLU A 83 16.04 15.19 17.33
N LYS A 84 15.09 15.38 16.41
CA LYS A 84 14.41 16.67 16.21
C LYS A 84 13.68 17.09 17.50
N LEU A 85 12.86 16.20 18.06
CA LEU A 85 12.09 16.46 19.27
C LEU A 85 12.98 16.76 20.48
N HIS A 86 14.12 16.07 20.59
CA HIS A 86 15.09 16.32 21.64
C HIS A 86 15.71 17.71 21.53
N ARG A 87 16.14 18.12 20.33
CA ARG A 87 16.65 19.48 20.10
C ARG A 87 15.62 20.56 20.45
N GLU A 88 14.34 20.33 20.14
CA GLU A 88 13.26 21.27 20.39
C GLU A 88 12.81 21.32 21.87
N SER A 89 12.96 20.22 22.60
CA SER A 89 12.56 20.12 24.02
C SER A 89 13.66 20.53 25.00
N GLY A 90 14.93 20.57 24.57
CA GLY A 90 16.08 20.81 25.45
C GLY A 90 16.17 19.77 26.58
N ASP A 91 16.49 20.24 27.79
CA ASP A 91 16.67 19.38 28.98
C ASP A 91 15.35 18.77 29.53
N GLN A 92 14.19 19.10 28.95
CA GLN A 92 12.88 18.64 29.44
C GLN A 92 12.44 17.28 28.89
N ALA A 93 13.34 16.54 28.22
CA ALA A 93 13.04 15.21 27.71
C ALA A 93 13.02 14.15 28.82
N SER A 94 12.00 13.27 28.81
CA SER A 94 11.99 12.07 29.65
C SER A 94 12.66 10.90 28.92
N ILE A 95 13.99 10.88 28.94
CA ILE A 95 14.78 9.81 28.30
C ILE A 95 14.87 8.61 29.26
N GLY A 96 13.77 7.85 29.35
CA GLY A 96 13.80 6.51 29.95
C GLY A 96 14.47 5.50 29.00
N PRO A 97 15.10 4.44 29.52
CA PRO A 97 15.72 3.39 28.70
C PRO A 97 14.71 2.70 27.77
N ASP A 98 15.22 1.99 26.78
CA ASP A 98 14.41 1.10 25.95
C ASP A 98 13.81 -0.05 26.78
N ASP A 99 12.61 -0.47 26.40
CA ASP A 99 11.90 -1.61 27.00
C ASP A 99 12.07 -2.88 26.16
N GLY A 100 13.05 -3.71 26.53
CA GLY A 100 13.26 -5.06 25.95
C GLY A 100 14.52 -5.20 25.10
N ASP A 101 14.59 -6.30 24.34
CA ASP A 101 15.80 -6.71 23.61
C ASP A 101 16.00 -6.00 22.27
N VAL A 102 14.95 -5.37 21.73
CA VAL A 102 14.96 -4.64 20.46
C VAL A 102 14.82 -3.16 20.76
N ASP A 103 15.67 -2.31 20.16
CA ASP A 103 15.60 -0.88 20.35
C ASP A 103 14.28 -0.28 19.83
N ARG A 104 13.88 0.86 20.40
CA ARG A 104 12.59 1.50 20.08
C ARG A 104 12.42 1.87 18.61
N HIS A 105 13.49 2.22 17.90
CA HIS A 105 13.42 2.62 16.49
C HIS A 105 13.15 1.40 15.61
N THR A 106 13.86 0.30 15.85
CA THR A 106 13.60 -0.98 15.19
C THR A 106 12.19 -1.48 15.51
N LYS A 107 11.74 -1.38 16.77
CA LYS A 107 10.36 -1.72 17.18
C LYS A 107 9.32 -0.88 16.43
N PHE A 108 9.57 0.41 16.24
CA PHE A 108 8.72 1.28 15.43
C PHE A 108 8.72 0.87 13.95
N GLY A 109 9.88 0.60 13.36
CA GLY A 109 9.98 0.15 11.97
C GLY A 109 9.24 -1.15 11.71
N GLN A 110 9.28 -2.08 12.66
CA GLN A 110 8.54 -3.34 12.62
C GLN A 110 7.03 -3.19 12.90
N SER A 111 6.53 -2.00 13.26
CA SER A 111 5.11 -1.78 13.56
C SER A 111 4.20 -1.94 12.35
N ILE A 112 4.74 -1.80 11.13
CA ILE A 112 4.04 -1.97 9.86
C ILE A 112 3.22 -3.26 9.77
N LYS A 113 3.72 -4.34 10.38
CA LYS A 113 3.03 -5.64 10.43
C LYS A 113 1.67 -5.60 11.15
N ASN A 114 1.42 -4.56 11.93
CA ASN A 114 0.23 -4.37 12.75
C ASN A 114 -0.66 -3.21 12.26
N TRP A 115 -0.32 -2.54 11.16
CA TRP A 115 -1.11 -1.39 10.71
C TRP A 115 -2.51 -1.83 10.25
N PRO A 116 -3.56 -1.10 10.65
CA PRO A 116 -4.93 -1.55 10.50
C PRO A 116 -5.38 -1.57 9.04
N VAL A 117 -6.17 -2.58 8.69
CA VAL A 117 -6.89 -2.65 7.41
C VAL A 117 -8.08 -1.69 7.47
N PHE A 118 -8.35 -0.93 6.40
CA PHE A 118 -9.58 -0.12 6.34
C PHE A 118 -10.82 -1.04 6.43
N PRO A 119 -11.89 -0.66 7.16
CA PRO A 119 -13.01 -1.56 7.46
C PRO A 119 -13.73 -2.15 6.23
N ASP A 120 -13.75 -1.43 5.11
CA ASP A 120 -14.38 -1.84 3.85
C ASP A 120 -13.49 -2.72 2.97
N THR A 121 -12.19 -2.81 3.25
CA THR A 121 -11.21 -3.40 2.33
C THR A 121 -11.43 -4.88 2.08
N ILE A 122 -11.60 -5.70 3.12
CA ILE A 122 -11.62 -7.16 2.97
C ILE A 122 -12.83 -7.60 2.12
N ASP A 123 -14.02 -7.07 2.41
CA ASP A 123 -15.24 -7.40 1.66
C ASP A 123 -15.22 -6.83 0.24
N ALA A 124 -14.61 -5.65 0.06
CA ALA A 124 -14.39 -5.09 -1.27
C ALA A 124 -13.42 -5.96 -2.10
N LEU A 125 -12.30 -6.41 -1.53
CA LEU A 125 -11.36 -7.32 -2.21
C LEU A 125 -12.05 -8.65 -2.59
N ARG A 126 -12.86 -9.23 -1.70
CA ARG A 126 -13.66 -10.43 -2.01
C ARG A 126 -14.63 -10.22 -3.17
N THR A 127 -15.22 -9.03 -3.26
CA THR A 127 -16.15 -8.68 -4.34
C THR A 127 -15.41 -8.47 -5.65
N LEU A 128 -14.34 -7.67 -5.64
CA LEU A 128 -13.53 -7.37 -6.82
C LEU A 128 -12.84 -8.63 -7.38
N ALA A 129 -12.42 -9.57 -6.53
CA ALA A 129 -11.80 -10.83 -6.96
C ALA A 129 -12.73 -11.73 -7.80
N LYS A 130 -14.05 -11.49 -7.81
CA LYS A 130 -15.00 -12.19 -8.68
C LYS A 130 -14.90 -11.73 -10.14
N HIS A 131 -14.42 -10.50 -10.35
CA HIS A 131 -14.45 -9.80 -11.63
C HIS A 131 -13.06 -9.56 -12.21
N TYR A 132 -12.03 -9.47 -11.37
CA TYR A 132 -10.67 -9.12 -11.75
C TYR A 132 -9.61 -10.05 -11.16
N LYS A 133 -8.47 -10.18 -11.85
CA LYS A 133 -7.22 -10.61 -11.26
C LYS A 133 -6.62 -9.44 -10.46
N LEU A 134 -6.64 -9.55 -9.14
CA LEU A 134 -6.11 -8.50 -8.26
C LEU A 134 -4.59 -8.63 -8.14
N CYS A 135 -3.88 -7.52 -8.26
CA CYS A 135 -2.42 -7.43 -8.22
C CYS A 135 -1.98 -6.25 -7.34
N VAL A 136 -0.73 -6.27 -6.91
CA VAL A 136 -0.15 -5.24 -6.02
C VAL A 136 1.12 -4.66 -6.61
N LEU A 137 1.27 -3.34 -6.51
CA LEU A 137 2.57 -2.65 -6.55
C LEU A 137 2.73 -1.82 -5.27
N SER A 138 3.59 -2.27 -4.34
CA SER A 138 3.70 -1.69 -3.01
C SER A 138 5.10 -1.17 -2.68
N ASN A 139 5.16 0.00 -2.03
CA ASN A 139 6.39 0.68 -1.58
C ASN A 139 6.96 0.08 -0.28
N VAL A 140 6.97 -1.24 -0.13
CA VAL A 140 7.52 -1.89 1.08
C VAL A 140 8.45 -3.04 0.74
N ASP A 141 9.08 -3.63 1.76
CA ASP A 141 9.81 -4.89 1.65
C ASP A 141 8.89 -6.11 1.76
N ARG A 142 9.36 -7.26 1.28
CA ARG A 142 8.59 -8.51 1.25
C ARG A 142 8.18 -9.00 2.63
N GLU A 143 9.03 -8.83 3.64
CA GLU A 143 8.77 -9.34 4.99
C GLU A 143 7.65 -8.55 5.65
N SER A 144 7.70 -7.22 5.57
CA SER A 144 6.61 -6.35 6.00
C SER A 144 5.32 -6.68 5.25
N PHE A 145 5.40 -6.89 3.92
CA PHE A 145 4.22 -7.21 3.12
C PHE A 145 3.60 -8.58 3.44
N ALA A 146 4.38 -9.57 3.87
CA ALA A 146 3.86 -10.89 4.25
C ALA A 146 2.82 -10.81 5.36
N HIS A 147 3.07 -9.98 6.37
CA HIS A 147 2.10 -9.73 7.44
C HIS A 147 0.87 -8.98 6.93
N THR A 148 1.05 -7.97 6.10
CA THR A 148 -0.05 -7.25 5.45
C THR A 148 -0.90 -8.20 4.58
N LEU A 149 -0.27 -9.12 3.86
CA LEU A 149 -0.95 -10.11 3.03
C LEU A 149 -1.80 -11.06 3.87
N ALA A 150 -1.29 -11.54 5.01
CA ALA A 150 -2.06 -12.37 5.94
C ALA A 150 -3.31 -11.63 6.47
N GLN A 151 -3.17 -10.33 6.80
CA GLN A 151 -4.31 -9.49 7.19
C GLN A 151 -5.33 -9.32 6.07
N LEU A 152 -4.88 -8.98 4.85
CA LEU A 152 -5.75 -8.78 3.68
C LEU A 152 -6.39 -10.08 3.18
N SER A 153 -5.83 -11.24 3.58
CA SER A 153 -6.39 -12.56 3.31
C SER A 153 -7.36 -13.05 4.39
N ASP A 154 -7.57 -12.25 5.45
CA ASP A 154 -8.36 -12.61 6.63
C ASP A 154 -7.88 -13.92 7.29
N ASP A 155 -6.54 -14.08 7.41
CA ASP A 155 -5.92 -15.32 7.88
C ASP A 155 -4.63 -15.07 8.68
N THR A 156 -4.70 -14.21 9.68
CA THR A 156 -3.56 -13.87 10.55
C THR A 156 -3.10 -15.02 11.45
N ALA A 157 -3.87 -16.11 11.53
CA ALA A 157 -3.53 -17.30 12.31
C ALA A 157 -2.50 -18.21 11.62
N HIS A 158 -2.31 -18.07 10.30
CA HIS A 158 -1.41 -18.90 9.49
C HIS A 158 -0.45 -18.03 8.64
N PRO A 159 0.36 -17.17 9.26
CA PRO A 159 1.25 -16.24 8.55
C PRO A 159 2.30 -16.95 7.66
N GLU A 160 2.61 -18.20 7.93
CA GLU A 160 3.50 -19.04 7.13
C GLU A 160 2.98 -19.30 5.70
N LEU A 161 1.67 -19.21 5.47
CA LEU A 161 1.06 -19.37 4.14
C LEU A 161 1.25 -18.14 3.23
N TYR A 162 1.74 -17.05 3.81
CA TYR A 162 1.86 -15.74 3.17
C TYR A 162 3.31 -15.27 3.12
N GLN A 163 4.25 -16.19 3.11
CA GLN A 163 5.66 -15.87 2.94
C GLN A 163 6.00 -15.63 1.46
N PRO A 164 6.94 -14.71 1.15
CA PRO A 164 7.42 -14.52 -0.21
C PRO A 164 8.13 -15.79 -0.72
N PRO A 165 8.24 -15.98 -2.05
CA PRO A 165 9.03 -17.06 -2.59
C PRO A 165 10.50 -16.90 -2.15
N THR A 166 11.15 -18.01 -1.83
CA THR A 166 12.61 -18.02 -1.72
C THR A 166 13.17 -17.63 -3.09
N PRO A 167 14.10 -16.66 -3.18
CA PRO A 167 14.67 -16.29 -4.47
C PRO A 167 15.27 -17.52 -5.14
N THR A 168 14.63 -17.97 -6.21
CA THR A 168 15.14 -18.98 -7.14
C THR A 168 15.09 -18.36 -8.53
N ASP A 169 15.88 -18.87 -9.46
CA ASP A 169 15.93 -18.33 -10.83
C ASP A 169 14.57 -18.43 -11.57
N GLU A 170 13.64 -19.27 -11.09
CA GLU A 170 12.37 -19.57 -11.77
C GLU A 170 11.19 -18.66 -11.38
N SER A 171 11.21 -18.02 -10.20
CA SER A 171 10.11 -17.14 -9.76
C SER A 171 10.64 -15.78 -9.32
N LYS A 172 10.72 -14.87 -10.30
CA LYS A 172 11.18 -13.49 -10.08
C LYS A 172 10.23 -12.68 -9.18
N TYR A 173 8.93 -12.94 -9.28
CA TYR A 173 7.88 -12.19 -8.57
C TYR A 173 6.97 -13.10 -7.76
N TRP A 174 6.24 -12.51 -6.83
CA TRP A 174 5.48 -13.25 -5.84
C TRP A 174 4.06 -13.55 -6.33
N PHE A 175 3.80 -14.84 -6.59
CA PHE A 175 2.47 -15.39 -6.88
C PHE A 175 1.98 -16.22 -5.69
N PRO A 176 1.17 -15.66 -4.76
CA PRO A 176 0.89 -16.31 -3.46
C PRO A 176 0.31 -17.72 -3.56
N ARG A 177 -0.62 -17.94 -4.51
CA ARG A 177 -1.27 -19.25 -4.70
C ARG A 177 -0.36 -20.29 -5.36
N SER A 178 0.73 -19.86 -5.99
CA SER A 178 1.76 -20.74 -6.55
C SER A 178 2.81 -21.10 -5.50
N VAL A 179 3.04 -20.21 -4.52
CA VAL A 179 3.92 -20.47 -3.37
C VAL A 179 3.26 -21.44 -2.38
N SER A 180 1.98 -21.21 -2.07
CA SER A 180 1.19 -22.11 -1.24
C SER A 180 -0.20 -22.29 -1.83
N THR A 181 -0.56 -23.54 -2.17
CA THR A 181 -1.90 -23.87 -2.68
C THR A 181 -3.00 -23.69 -1.62
N GLU A 182 -2.62 -23.59 -0.35
CA GLU A 182 -3.54 -23.32 0.78
C GLU A 182 -3.73 -21.81 1.01
N SER A 183 -2.94 -20.96 0.33
CA SER A 183 -3.04 -19.51 0.47
C SER A 183 -4.42 -19.00 0.06
N LYS A 184 -5.07 -18.27 0.97
CA LYS A 184 -6.33 -17.56 0.70
C LYS A 184 -6.14 -16.17 0.11
N SER A 185 -4.92 -15.84 -0.36
CA SER A 185 -4.59 -14.54 -0.92
C SER A 185 -5.64 -14.10 -1.94
N PRO A 186 -6.21 -12.87 -1.84
CA PRO A 186 -7.05 -12.34 -2.89
C PRO A 186 -6.23 -11.96 -4.14
N PHE A 187 -4.92 -11.78 -3.99
CA PHE A 187 -4.03 -11.33 -5.05
C PHE A 187 -3.44 -12.49 -5.86
N THR A 188 -3.35 -12.26 -7.16
CA THR A 188 -2.67 -13.11 -8.15
C THR A 188 -1.17 -12.83 -8.13
N LEU A 189 -0.78 -11.55 -8.13
CA LEU A 189 0.61 -11.09 -8.21
C LEU A 189 0.88 -9.99 -7.17
N ILE A 190 2.03 -10.08 -6.52
CA ILE A 190 2.56 -9.04 -5.63
C ILE A 190 3.93 -8.62 -6.14
N ILE A 191 4.08 -7.31 -6.33
CA ILE A 191 5.35 -6.66 -6.63
C ILE A 191 5.61 -5.63 -5.53
N THR A 192 6.78 -5.72 -4.91
CA THR A 192 7.26 -4.83 -3.86
C THR A 192 8.37 -3.91 -4.38
N ALA A 193 8.63 -2.79 -3.70
CA ALA A 193 9.76 -1.92 -4.01
C ALA A 193 11.09 -2.67 -3.94
N GLN A 194 11.20 -3.67 -3.05
CA GLN A 194 12.35 -4.56 -2.97
C GLN A 194 12.56 -5.39 -4.26
N ASP A 195 11.49 -5.84 -4.91
CA ASP A 195 11.57 -6.64 -6.16
C ASP A 195 12.10 -5.83 -7.33
N VAL A 196 11.70 -4.56 -7.41
CA VAL A 196 12.04 -3.68 -8.53
C VAL A 196 13.24 -2.78 -8.22
N GLY A 197 13.65 -2.71 -6.96
CA GLY A 197 14.76 -1.88 -6.50
C GLY A 197 14.47 -0.38 -6.56
N SER A 198 13.21 0.04 -6.43
CA SER A 198 12.82 1.45 -6.44
C SER A 198 11.45 1.68 -5.82
N TYR A 199 11.28 2.80 -5.11
CA TYR A 199 9.98 3.29 -4.65
C TYR A 199 9.24 4.06 -5.75
N LYS A 200 7.90 3.93 -5.78
CA LYS A 200 7.00 4.86 -6.49
C LYS A 200 7.24 6.29 -5.98
N PRO A 201 7.23 7.33 -6.85
CA PRO A 201 6.75 7.35 -8.23
C PRO A 201 7.79 7.01 -9.31
N ALA A 202 8.92 6.37 -8.97
CA ALA A 202 9.88 5.96 -9.99
C ALA A 202 9.25 4.99 -11.02
N GLY A 203 9.54 5.19 -12.31
CA GLY A 203 8.87 4.50 -13.43
C GLY A 203 9.00 2.97 -13.42
N ARG A 204 10.12 2.44 -12.92
CA ARG A 204 10.52 1.03 -13.05
C ARG A 204 9.49 0.05 -12.50
N GLY A 205 8.83 0.38 -11.38
CA GLY A 205 7.79 -0.48 -10.80
C GLY A 205 6.58 -0.63 -11.71
N TYR A 206 6.15 0.46 -12.35
CA TYR A 206 5.04 0.47 -13.29
C TYR A 206 5.34 -0.34 -14.54
N ASP A 207 6.52 -0.15 -15.13
CA ASP A 207 6.94 -0.90 -16.32
C ASP A 207 6.95 -2.40 -16.05
N VAL A 208 7.50 -2.81 -14.89
CA VAL A 208 7.52 -4.21 -14.47
C VAL A 208 6.10 -4.76 -14.24
N ALA A 209 5.24 -4.01 -13.56
CA ALA A 209 3.86 -4.42 -13.30
C ALA A 209 3.08 -4.66 -14.61
N LEU A 210 3.14 -3.70 -15.53
CA LEU A 210 2.44 -3.75 -16.82
C LEU A 210 3.01 -4.84 -17.74
N ASP A 211 4.33 -4.99 -17.80
CA ASP A 211 4.98 -6.05 -18.58
C ASP A 211 4.63 -7.44 -18.04
N THR A 212 4.63 -7.62 -16.71
CA THR A 212 4.27 -8.90 -16.09
C THR A 212 2.82 -9.26 -16.37
N ALA A 213 1.88 -8.32 -16.22
CA ALA A 213 0.47 -8.54 -16.58
C ALA A 213 0.27 -8.89 -18.06
N LYS A 214 1.15 -8.39 -18.94
CA LYS A 214 1.10 -8.65 -20.37
C LYS A 214 1.74 -9.97 -20.79
N THR A 215 2.75 -10.45 -20.07
CA THR A 215 3.62 -11.54 -20.54
C THR A 215 3.54 -12.81 -19.69
N ASP A 216 3.15 -12.71 -18.42
CA ASP A 216 3.18 -13.84 -17.51
C ASP A 216 1.99 -14.81 -17.76
N PRO A 217 2.24 -16.14 -17.78
CA PRO A 217 1.20 -17.15 -18.03
C PRO A 217 0.02 -17.12 -17.04
N HIS A 218 0.19 -16.58 -15.83
CA HIS A 218 -0.91 -16.43 -14.88
C HIS A 218 -2.01 -15.47 -15.41
N PHE A 219 -1.75 -14.71 -16.47
CA PHE A 219 -2.68 -13.77 -17.12
C PHE A 219 -3.06 -14.18 -18.55
N ASP A 220 -2.85 -15.45 -18.96
CA ASP A 220 -3.10 -15.89 -20.35
C ASP A 220 -4.56 -16.28 -20.68
N ASP A 221 -5.53 -15.49 -20.21
CA ASP A 221 -6.95 -15.68 -20.50
C ASP A 221 -7.47 -14.76 -21.63
N GLY A 222 -6.54 -14.14 -22.36
CA GLY A 222 -6.82 -13.25 -23.50
C GLY A 222 -7.35 -11.86 -23.13
N LYS A 223 -7.41 -11.56 -21.82
CA LYS A 223 -8.02 -10.35 -21.24
C LYS A 223 -6.98 -9.61 -20.39
N ARG A 224 -6.49 -8.47 -20.87
CA ARG A 224 -5.24 -7.86 -20.36
C ARG A 224 -5.38 -6.37 -20.02
N GLU A 225 -6.59 -5.86 -20.07
CA GLU A 225 -6.90 -4.47 -19.77
C GLU A 225 -6.68 -4.21 -18.27
N VAL A 226 -5.72 -3.31 -17.98
CA VAL A 226 -5.29 -2.95 -16.62
C VAL A 226 -6.02 -1.70 -16.14
N LEU A 227 -6.52 -1.77 -14.91
CA LEU A 227 -7.03 -0.66 -14.13
C LEU A 227 -6.13 -0.43 -12.91
N TRP A 228 -5.70 0.81 -12.70
CA TRP A 228 -4.92 1.17 -11.51
C TRP A 228 -5.83 1.71 -10.41
N VAL A 229 -5.65 1.28 -9.17
CA VAL A 229 -6.49 1.72 -8.04
C VAL A 229 -5.61 2.15 -6.89
N ALA A 230 -5.69 3.43 -6.53
CA ALA A 230 -4.83 4.00 -5.49
C ALA A 230 -5.46 5.22 -4.82
N GLN A 231 -4.98 5.53 -3.61
CA GLN A 231 -5.26 6.79 -2.92
C GLN A 231 -4.26 7.89 -3.30
N SER A 232 -2.98 7.55 -3.46
CA SER A 232 -1.93 8.54 -3.71
C SER A 232 -1.99 9.10 -5.12
N LEU A 233 -2.36 10.38 -5.25
CA LEU A 233 -2.43 11.05 -6.55
C LEU A 233 -1.03 11.22 -7.17
N PHE A 234 -0.09 11.74 -6.40
CA PHE A 234 1.31 11.92 -6.81
C PHE A 234 2.04 10.60 -6.98
N GLY A 235 1.85 9.69 -6.02
CA GLY A 235 2.59 8.44 -5.93
C GLY A 235 2.23 7.47 -7.03
N ASP A 236 0.94 7.36 -7.38
CA ASP A 236 0.38 6.32 -8.26
C ASP A 236 -0.41 6.87 -9.46
N ILE A 237 -1.44 7.69 -9.20
CA ILE A 237 -2.40 8.12 -10.24
C ILE A 237 -1.73 8.91 -11.36
N ASP A 238 -0.87 9.87 -11.01
CA ASP A 238 -0.17 10.69 -12.00
C ASP A 238 0.83 9.88 -12.86
N PRO A 239 1.71 9.03 -12.29
CA PRO A 239 2.57 8.16 -13.07
C PRO A 239 1.81 7.29 -14.07
N VAL A 240 0.73 6.63 -13.64
CA VAL A 240 0.02 5.66 -14.50
C VAL A 240 -0.79 6.37 -15.59
N SER A 241 -1.31 7.56 -15.30
CA SER A 241 -1.98 8.41 -16.30
C SER A 241 -1.03 8.85 -17.41
N LYS A 242 0.25 9.12 -17.10
CA LYS A 242 1.29 9.40 -18.12
C LYS A 242 1.60 8.19 -19.01
N LEU A 243 1.35 6.98 -18.52
CA LEU A 243 1.47 5.73 -19.26
C LEU A 243 0.18 5.37 -20.03
N GLY A 244 -0.86 6.21 -19.96
CA GLY A 244 -2.15 5.96 -20.61
C GLY A 244 -3.01 4.89 -19.92
N VAL A 245 -2.65 4.48 -18.70
CA VAL A 245 -3.40 3.51 -17.91
C VAL A 245 -4.58 4.21 -17.24
N LYS A 246 -5.74 3.56 -17.26
CA LYS A 246 -6.94 4.06 -16.61
C LYS A 246 -6.87 3.82 -15.11
N SER A 247 -7.44 4.73 -14.34
CA SER A 247 -7.25 4.74 -12.90
C SER A 247 -8.52 5.09 -12.13
N VAL A 248 -8.66 4.47 -10.95
CA VAL A 248 -9.65 4.78 -9.95
C VAL A 248 -8.93 5.42 -8.78
N TRP A 249 -9.36 6.63 -8.41
CA TRP A 249 -8.91 7.28 -7.21
C TRP A 249 -9.82 6.91 -6.04
N ILE A 250 -9.25 6.29 -5.01
CA ILE A 250 -9.92 6.03 -3.74
C ILE A 250 -9.58 7.17 -2.79
N GLU A 251 -10.51 8.09 -2.56
CA GLU A 251 -10.20 9.36 -1.91
C GLU A 251 -9.76 9.17 -0.46
N ARG A 252 -10.37 8.25 0.29
CA ARG A 252 -10.20 8.09 1.75
C ARG A 252 -10.34 9.43 2.48
N LYS A 253 -11.52 10.05 2.36
CA LYS A 253 -11.79 11.40 2.87
C LYS A 253 -11.28 11.58 4.30
N GLY A 254 -10.40 12.57 4.49
CA GLY A 254 -9.80 12.89 5.78
C GLY A 254 -8.35 12.44 5.94
N SER A 255 -7.77 11.73 4.96
CA SER A 255 -6.33 11.49 4.95
C SER A 255 -5.54 12.81 4.97
N VAL A 256 -4.38 12.78 5.62
CA VAL A 256 -3.46 13.91 5.69
C VAL A 256 -2.67 14.04 4.40
N MET A 257 -2.29 12.91 3.80
CA MET A 257 -1.42 12.86 2.62
C MET A 257 -2.14 12.37 1.36
N GLY A 258 -1.54 12.64 0.19
CA GLY A 258 -1.94 12.05 -1.10
C GLY A 258 -2.71 12.96 -2.07
N TYR A 259 -2.94 14.24 -1.75
CA TYR A 259 -3.90 15.13 -2.45
C TYR A 259 -3.31 16.27 -3.32
N ASN A 260 -2.05 16.21 -3.75
CA ASN A 260 -1.35 17.42 -4.20
C ASN A 260 -1.62 17.85 -5.65
N GLY A 261 -2.72 18.57 -5.89
CA GLY A 261 -2.96 19.33 -7.13
C GLY A 261 -4.19 18.89 -7.92
N GLU A 262 -4.28 19.33 -9.18
CA GLU A 262 -5.27 18.82 -10.14
C GLU A 262 -4.70 17.57 -10.82
N HIS A 263 -5.43 16.46 -10.74
CA HIS A 263 -4.97 15.16 -11.23
C HIS A 263 -5.96 14.53 -12.19
N ALA A 264 -5.43 13.75 -13.13
CA ALA A 264 -6.23 13.00 -14.08
C ALA A 264 -6.46 11.57 -13.56
N TYR A 265 -7.62 11.31 -12.97
CA TYR A 265 -8.15 9.96 -12.74
C TYR A 265 -9.36 9.70 -13.63
N SER A 266 -9.68 8.42 -13.86
CA SER A 266 -10.82 8.03 -14.71
C SER A 266 -12.12 7.88 -13.91
N TRP A 267 -12.01 7.38 -12.68
CA TRP A 267 -13.11 7.31 -11.72
C TRP A 267 -12.66 7.74 -10.34
N LYS A 268 -13.62 8.11 -9.49
CA LYS A 268 -13.40 8.47 -8.08
C LYS A 268 -14.45 7.77 -7.22
N PHE A 269 -14.01 7.24 -6.08
CA PHE A 269 -14.87 6.74 -5.00
C PHE A 269 -14.29 7.17 -3.65
N ASP A 270 -15.13 7.30 -2.63
CA ASP A 270 -14.66 7.71 -1.30
C ASP A 270 -13.97 6.53 -0.59
N THR A 271 -14.44 5.31 -0.85
CA THR A 271 -13.95 4.05 -0.26
C THR A 271 -13.76 2.95 -1.29
N LEU A 272 -13.03 1.89 -0.92
CA LEU A 272 -12.89 0.71 -1.77
C LEU A 272 -14.20 -0.08 -1.85
N GLY A 273 -14.99 -0.07 -0.77
CA GLY A 273 -16.34 -0.63 -0.72
C GLY A 273 -17.26 -0.05 -1.80
N GLU A 274 -17.34 1.28 -1.90
CA GLU A 274 -18.14 1.96 -2.94
C GLU A 274 -17.69 1.61 -4.36
N PHE A 275 -16.38 1.52 -4.58
CA PHE A 275 -15.84 1.07 -5.86
C PHE A 275 -16.29 -0.37 -6.18
N ALA A 276 -16.19 -1.29 -5.21
CA ALA A 276 -16.61 -2.67 -5.40
C ALA A 276 -18.12 -2.79 -5.67
N GLU A 277 -18.95 -2.01 -4.99
CA GLU A 277 -20.40 -1.94 -5.25
C GLU A 277 -20.71 -1.43 -6.66
N ALA A 278 -19.97 -0.43 -7.14
CA ALA A 278 -20.13 0.10 -8.49
C ALA A 278 -19.80 -0.95 -9.56
N VAL A 279 -18.71 -1.72 -9.38
CA VAL A 279 -18.36 -2.84 -10.26
C VAL A 279 -19.48 -3.88 -10.27
N GLU A 280 -19.94 -4.31 -9.10
CA GLU A 280 -20.97 -5.34 -8.97
C GLU A 280 -22.29 -4.92 -9.63
N LYS A 281 -22.67 -3.64 -9.47
CA LYS A 281 -23.86 -3.07 -10.11
C LYS A 281 -23.74 -3.06 -11.63
N GLU A 282 -22.58 -2.69 -12.16
CA GLU A 282 -22.32 -2.65 -13.60
C GLU A 282 -22.34 -4.05 -14.21
N ALA A 283 -21.70 -5.02 -13.55
CA ALA A 283 -21.67 -6.43 -13.97
C ALA A 283 -23.08 -7.05 -14.04
N ARG A 284 -23.95 -6.76 -13.06
CA ARG A 284 -25.34 -7.23 -13.04
C ARG A 284 -26.19 -6.62 -14.15
N SER A 285 -26.01 -5.32 -14.41
CA SER A 285 -26.75 -4.61 -15.46
C SER A 285 -26.43 -5.20 -16.84
N PHE A 286 -25.17 -5.52 -17.09
CA PHE A 286 -24.76 -6.14 -18.36
C PHE A 286 -25.29 -7.58 -18.51
N GLY A 287 -25.28 -8.37 -17.43
CA GLY A 287 -25.86 -9.71 -17.43
C GLY A 287 -27.37 -9.73 -17.68
N ALA A 288 -28.11 -8.72 -17.21
CA ALA A 288 -29.56 -8.62 -17.42
C ALA A 288 -29.96 -8.16 -18.84
N GLU A 289 -29.10 -7.42 -19.55
CA GLU A 289 -29.34 -6.98 -20.94
C GLU A 289 -29.08 -8.07 -21.99
N HIS A 290 -28.44 -9.18 -21.61
CA HIS A 290 -28.00 -10.25 -22.52
C HIS A 290 -28.67 -11.61 -22.22
N VAL A 291 -29.77 -11.61 -21.45
CA VAL A 291 -30.62 -12.78 -21.15
C VAL A 291 -31.97 -12.65 -21.82
#